data_AF-A0A535P8R7-F1
#
_entry.id   AF-A0A535P8R7-F1
#
_cell.length_a   1.000
_cell.length_b   1.000
_cell.length_c   1.000
_cell.angle_alpha   90.00
_cell.angle_beta   90.00
_cell.angle_gamma   90.00
#
_symmetry.space_group_name_H-M   'P 1'
#
loop_
_entity.id
_entity.type
_entity.pdbx_description
1 polymer ?
#
loop_
_entity_poly.entity_id
_entity_poly.type
_entity_poly.pdbx_seq_one_letter_code
_entity_poly.pdbx_strand_id
1 'polypeptide(L)' 'MVTADNTPSFTRDIQPLFRESDRESMEFALDLWDYQEVRANAEVILERLSDGTMPCDGEWPEEQIAQFRRWVEAGMPA' A
#
# COMPACT_ATOMS: atom_id res chain seq x y z
N MET A 1 18.24 18.93 -2.20
CA MET A 1 17.30 18.93 -3.32
C MET A 1 16.49 17.65 -3.19
N VAL A 2 15.30 17.72 -2.59
CA VAL A 2 14.37 16.57 -2.55
C VAL A 2 13.73 16.53 -3.92
N THR A 3 14.08 15.52 -4.72
CA THR A 3 13.56 15.37 -6.09
C THR A 3 12.06 15.10 -6.02
N ALA A 4 11.27 16.06 -6.52
CA ALA A 4 9.82 16.09 -6.48
C ALA A 4 9.15 15.39 -7.67
N ASP A 5 9.81 14.43 -8.33
CA ASP A 5 9.35 13.92 -9.64
C ASP A 5 9.13 12.39 -9.71
N ASN A 6 9.04 11.69 -8.59
CA ASN A 6 8.59 10.28 -8.56
C ASN A 6 7.70 10.02 -7.35
N THR A 7 6.68 10.86 -7.18
CA THR A 7 5.60 10.54 -6.27
C THR A 7 4.94 9.24 -6.74
N PRO A 8 4.96 8.16 -5.96
CA PRO A 8 4.24 6.95 -6.31
C PRO A 8 2.75 7.26 -6.42
N SER A 9 2.06 6.63 -7.35
CA SER A 9 0.61 6.72 -7.54
C SER A 9 -0.05 5.40 -7.23
N PHE A 10 -1.31 5.41 -6.79
CA PHE A 10 -1.98 4.19 -6.40
C PHE A 10 -2.00 3.18 -7.55
N THR A 11 -2.50 3.59 -8.70
CA THR A 11 -2.74 2.70 -9.84
C THR A 11 -1.45 2.15 -10.44
N ARG A 12 -0.38 2.97 -10.50
CA ARG A 12 0.89 2.57 -11.14
C ARG A 12 1.83 1.86 -10.19
N ASP A 13 1.87 2.28 -8.93
CA ASP A 13 2.97 1.97 -8.02
C ASP A 13 2.53 1.22 -6.76
N ILE A 14 1.26 1.31 -6.35
CA ILE A 14 0.76 0.69 -5.10
C ILE A 14 -0.12 -0.52 -5.38
N GLN A 15 -1.09 -0.39 -6.29
CA GLN A 15 -1.98 -1.47 -6.73
C GLN A 15 -1.21 -2.73 -7.16
N PRO A 16 -0.14 -2.67 -7.99
CA PRO A 16 0.61 -3.87 -8.37
C PRO A 16 1.46 -4.47 -7.24
N LEU A 17 1.66 -3.77 -6.11
CA LEU A 17 2.33 -4.34 -4.94
C LEU A 17 1.40 -5.32 -4.21
N PHE A 18 0.09 -5.05 -4.22
CA PHE A 18 -0.92 -5.96 -3.72
C PHE A 18 -1.16 -7.08 -4.73
N ARG A 19 -0.74 -8.29 -4.39
CA ARG A 19 -0.95 -9.47 -5.24
C ARG A 19 -2.43 -9.86 -5.18
N GLU A 20 -2.86 -10.61 -6.20
CA GLU A 20 -4.22 -11.17 -6.21
C GLU A 20 -4.52 -11.99 -4.95
N SER A 21 -3.55 -12.78 -4.46
CA SER A 21 -3.70 -13.55 -3.21
C SER A 21 -3.85 -12.68 -1.96
N ASP A 22 -3.18 -11.51 -1.93
CA ASP A 22 -3.33 -10.55 -0.82
C ASP A 22 -4.74 -9.96 -0.84
N ARG A 23 -5.22 -9.60 -2.04
CA ARG A 23 -6.58 -9.13 -2.26
C ARG A 23 -7.60 -10.19 -1.85
N GLU A 24 -7.52 -11.43 -2.35
CA GLU A 24 -8.46 -12.50 -2.01
C GLU A 24 -8.48 -12.78 -0.51
N SER A 25 -7.31 -12.76 0.14
CA SER A 25 -7.19 -12.93 1.58
C SER A 25 -7.80 -11.77 2.37
N MET A 26 -7.91 -10.57 1.78
CA MET A 26 -8.47 -9.38 2.43
C MET A 26 -9.84 -8.97 1.93
N GLU A 27 -10.36 -9.57 0.84
CA GLU A 27 -11.62 -9.17 0.19
C GLU A 27 -12.82 -9.24 1.14
N PHE A 28 -12.72 -10.05 2.20
CA PHE A 28 -13.73 -10.12 3.26
C PHE A 28 -13.79 -8.87 4.15
N ALA A 29 -12.75 -8.04 4.16
CA ALA A 29 -12.59 -6.87 5.03
C ALA A 29 -12.33 -5.56 4.29
N LEU A 30 -11.56 -5.59 3.19
CA LEU A 30 -11.12 -4.42 2.42
C LEU A 30 -10.65 -4.86 1.02
N ASP A 31 -11.11 -4.21 -0.05
CA ASP A 31 -10.53 -4.42 -1.39
C ASP A 31 -9.22 -3.62 -1.54
N LEU A 32 -8.09 -4.33 -1.57
CA LEU A 32 -6.75 -3.76 -1.74
C LEU A 32 -6.50 -3.15 -3.14
N TRP A 33 -7.39 -3.37 -4.10
CA TRP A 33 -7.35 -2.72 -5.41
C TRP A 33 -8.34 -1.57 -5.55
N ASP A 34 -9.19 -1.33 -4.55
CA ASP A 34 -10.03 -0.15 -4.51
C ASP A 34 -9.26 1.04 -3.91
N TYR A 35 -9.08 2.07 -4.72
CA TYR A 35 -8.37 3.27 -4.29
C TYR A 35 -9.03 3.95 -3.09
N GLN A 36 -10.37 4.00 -3.03
CA GLN A 36 -11.04 4.70 -1.94
C GLN A 36 -10.89 3.95 -0.62
N GLU A 37 -11.05 2.63 -0.64
CA GLU A 37 -10.85 1.76 0.53
C GLU A 37 -9.40 1.81 1.00
N VAL A 38 -8.43 1.63 0.11
CA VAL A 38 -7.01 1.69 0.47
C VAL A 38 -6.63 3.08 0.96
N ARG A 39 -7.10 4.16 0.33
CA ARG A 39 -6.86 5.52 0.80
C ARG A 39 -7.47 5.77 2.18
N ALA A 40 -8.70 5.30 2.43
CA ALA A 40 -9.36 5.48 3.71
C ALA A 40 -8.65 4.72 4.85
N ASN A 41 -7.99 3.60 4.51
CA ASN A 41 -7.30 2.73 5.47
C ASN A 41 -5.76 2.81 5.35
N ALA A 42 -5.23 3.79 4.63
CA ALA A 42 -3.81 3.80 4.24
C ALA A 42 -2.88 3.81 5.46
N GLU A 43 -3.20 4.59 6.50
CA GLU A 43 -2.41 4.63 7.73
C GLU A 43 -2.40 3.28 8.44
N VAL A 44 -3.57 2.64 8.56
CA VAL A 44 -3.72 1.31 9.19
C VAL A 44 -2.98 0.23 8.41
N ILE A 45 -3.07 0.28 7.08
CA ILE A 45 -2.34 -0.65 6.20
C ILE A 45 -0.84 -0.46 6.38
N LEU A 46 -0.34 0.78 6.40
CA LEU A 46 1.07 1.07 6.62
C LEU A 46 1.57 0.57 7.99
N GLU A 47 0.77 0.73 9.04
CA GLU A 47 1.09 0.19 10.37
C GLU A 47 1.22 -1.34 10.34
N ARG A 48 0.24 -2.04 9.75
CA ARG A 48 0.27 -3.51 9.66
C ARG A 48 1.39 -4.05 8.78
N LEU A 49 1.69 -3.35 7.68
CA LEU A 49 2.83 -3.66 6.82
C LEU A 49 4.15 -3.47 7.57
N SER A 50 4.28 -2.39 8.36
CA SER A 50 5.49 -2.11 9.16
C SER A 50 5.66 -3.07 10.34
N ASP A 51 4.56 -3.55 10.90
CA ASP A 51 4.52 -4.54 11.97
C ASP A 51 4.78 -5.97 11.46
N GLY A 52 4.77 -6.18 10.14
CA GLY A 52 4.98 -7.48 9.51
C GLY A 52 3.81 -8.46 9.70
N THR A 53 2.69 -7.98 10.24
CA THR A 53 1.48 -8.80 10.42
C THR A 53 0.63 -8.89 9.16
N MET A 54 0.97 -8.11 8.13
CA MET A 54 0.39 -8.20 6.79
C MET A 54 1.45 -8.07 5.68
N PRO A 55 1.24 -8.72 4.52
CA PRO A 55 0.11 -9.62 4.21
C PRO A 55 0.23 -11.04 4.81
N CYS A 56 -0.89 -11.77 4.82
CA CYS A 56 -1.04 -13.07 5.50
C CYS A 56 -0.10 -14.18 4.95
N ASP A 57 0.40 -14.00 3.73
CA ASP A 57 1.32 -14.93 3.04
C ASP A 57 2.81 -14.55 3.14
N GLY A 58 3.14 -13.44 3.81
CA GLY A 58 4.52 -13.04 4.07
C GLY A 58 4.77 -11.54 3.97
N GLU A 59 5.62 -11.06 4.87
CA GLU A 59 5.98 -9.65 5.02
C GLU A 59 6.46 -9.01 3.72
N TRP A 60 6.02 -7.77 3.47
CA TRP A 60 6.58 -6.99 2.38
C TRP A 60 8.04 -6.63 2.68
N PRO A 61 8.92 -6.60 1.66
CA PRO A 61 10.26 -6.08 1.84
C PRO A 61 10.21 -4.59 2.20
N GLU A 62 11.17 -4.13 3.00
CA GLU A 62 11.25 -2.75 3.50
C GLU A 62 11.16 -1.69 2.38
N GLU A 63 11.65 -2.00 1.18
CA GLU A 63 11.54 -1.12 0.01
C GLU A 63 10.08 -0.87 -0.43
N GLN A 64 9.24 -1.89 -0.40
CA GLN A 64 7.82 -1.76 -0.74
C GLN A 64 7.06 -1.00 0.35
N ILE A 65 7.38 -1.26 1.62
CA ILE A 65 6.82 -0.52 2.76
C ILE A 65 7.22 0.96 2.68
N ALA A 66 8.48 1.25 2.36
CA ALA A 66 8.96 2.61 2.16
C ALA A 66 8.26 3.31 0.97
N GLN A 67 7.96 2.58 -0.10
CA GLN A 67 7.22 3.10 -1.25
C GLN A 67 5.77 3.41 -0.90
N PHE A 68 5.09 2.51 -0.18
CA PHE A 68 3.74 2.75 0.35
C PHE A 68 3.71 3.95 1.29
N ARG A 69 4.68 4.04 2.22
CA ARG A 69 4.82 5.20 3.11
C ARG A 69 4.96 6.51 2.34
N ARG A 70 5.79 6.55 1.30
CA ARG A 70 5.95 7.75 0.46
C ARG A 70 4.65 8.14 -0.24
N TRP A 71 3.84 7.17 -0.67
CA TRP A 71 2.52 7.43 -1.24
C TRP A 71 1.57 8.07 -0.22
N VAL A 72 1.57 7.55 1.02
CA VAL A 72 0.80 8.14 2.13
C VAL A 72 1.26 9.56 2.44
N GLU A 73 2.57 9.77 2.61
CA GLU A 73 3.18 11.08 2.89
C GLU A 73 2.92 12.09 1.76
N ALA A 74 2.77 11.62 0.52
CA ALA A 74 2.45 12.46 -0.63
C ALA A 74 0.95 12.81 -0.77
N GLY A 75 0.10 12.38 0.17
CA GLY A 75 -1.33 12.66 0.16
C GLY A 75 -2.15 11.65 -0.66
N MET A 76 -1.61 10.46 -0.90
CA MET A 76 -2.31 9.33 -1.53
C MET A 76 -2.85 9.63 -2.93
N PRO A 77 -2.01 10.07 -3.89
CA PRO A 77 -2.47 10.32 -5.27
C PRO A 77 -2.90 9.02 -5.97
N ALA A 78 -3.99 9.08 -6.74
CA ALA A 78 -4.53 7.94 -7.50
C ALA A 78 -3.62 7.51 -8.67
#